data_AF-A0A498H639-F1
#
_entry.id   AF-A0A498H639-F1
#
_cell.length_a   1.000
_cell.length_b   1.000
_cell.length_c   1.000
_cell.angle_alpha   90.00
_cell.angle_beta   90.00
_cell.angle_gamma   90.00
#
_symmetry.space_group_name_H-M   'P 1'
#
loop_
_entity.id
_entity.type
_entity.pdbx_description
1 polymer ?
#
loop_
_entity_poly.entity_id
_entity_poly.type
_entity_poly.pdbx_seq_one_letter_code
_entity_poly.pdbx_strand_id
1 'polypeptide(L)'
;MIILETVKSIVYAIPPIFFFALSRRDELGNVNIPLLAAIALIAILTYSTTKWYFFTYQYENGYLHIRRGLLFKKERSIKRERVQTVNVITNFIQKLLGVTSLHVKTAGSMEAELSLTAVTLQESQNIKTYLENHTTNGSGKNHAEESETGNANVNTYNVPLLNLLLAGATSGRFMLLFSLIAAALSQLYPYIPESYMGLILEQVIPRNNINISLLLILIFGLLLLSWIISTLVFAVQYSNFTLQRQEDDIRISYGLIEQKEYNLNMKRIQALSVKDSLLRQPLNLCSIYAEVAGGSSEKQDYVTTLYPLLNLRELSRFMDNMFPEYIIPENMHPLPLRSRKRYIIRLLVPAIVIVLLLQLVPYGWVSLLVLPPTFLLGLSRYNTGGTAILEKQLTLRFRNIHRYHVFVLRDHIQTMQISSNPFQRMSDLNTIGISVLSSRGGNRFALADIDRKESGKIWNWFSRN
;
A
#
# COMPACT_ATOMS: atom_id res chain seq x y z
N MET A 1 15.64 17.81 -13.08
CA MET A 1 15.89 16.62 -12.23
C MET A 1 16.08 16.91 -10.74
N ILE A 2 17.17 17.56 -10.35
CA ILE A 2 17.60 17.58 -8.94
C ILE A 2 16.98 18.72 -8.14
N ILE A 3 16.81 19.88 -8.79
CA ILE A 3 16.17 21.08 -8.20
C ILE A 3 14.79 20.75 -7.64
N LEU A 4 14.04 19.90 -8.32
CA LEU A 4 12.72 19.50 -7.87
C LEU A 4 12.74 18.60 -6.63
N GLU A 5 13.64 17.61 -6.56
CA GLU A 5 13.82 16.79 -5.35
C GLU A 5 14.23 17.65 -4.17
N THR A 6 15.10 18.63 -4.43
CA THR A 6 15.57 19.58 -3.45
C THR A 6 14.44 20.49 -2.96
N VAL A 7 13.63 21.06 -3.85
CA VAL A 7 12.43 21.84 -3.49
C VAL A 7 11.45 20.99 -2.68
N LYS A 8 11.20 19.74 -3.10
CA LYS A 8 10.33 18.81 -2.36
C LYS A 8 10.87 18.57 -0.94
N SER A 9 12.18 18.35 -0.81
CA SER A 9 12.83 18.16 0.51
C SER A 9 12.76 19.41 1.39
N ILE A 10 12.93 20.61 0.81
CA ILE A 10 12.80 21.88 1.53
C ILE A 10 11.36 22.05 2.03
N VAL A 11 10.36 21.85 1.17
CA VAL A 11 8.95 22.01 1.53
C VAL A 11 8.56 21.08 2.68
N TYR A 12 9.05 19.85 2.71
CA TYR A 12 8.80 18.92 3.84
C TYR A 12 9.63 19.23 5.09
N ALA A 13 10.79 19.86 4.95
CA ALA A 13 11.64 20.24 6.09
C ALA A 13 11.19 21.55 6.75
N ILE A 14 10.44 22.41 6.03
CA ILE A 14 9.98 23.70 6.56
C ILE A 14 9.11 23.56 7.82
N PRO A 15 8.05 22.73 7.87
CA PRO A 15 7.20 22.65 9.06
C PRO A 15 7.95 22.25 10.35
N PRO A 16 8.80 21.19 10.39
CA PRO A 16 9.53 20.84 11.60
C PRO A 16 10.61 21.87 11.96
N ILE A 17 11.30 22.49 10.99
CA ILE A 17 12.29 23.54 11.25
C ILE A 17 11.61 24.79 11.80
N PHE A 18 10.49 25.20 11.20
CA PHE A 18 9.67 26.32 11.64
C PHE A 18 9.14 26.07 13.06
N PHE A 19 8.60 24.88 13.34
CA PHE A 19 8.10 24.52 14.66
C PHE A 19 9.22 24.45 15.71
N PHE A 20 10.38 23.90 15.36
CA PHE A 20 11.56 23.88 16.24
C PHE A 20 12.06 25.30 16.56
N ALA A 21 12.13 26.16 15.53
CA ALA A 21 12.50 27.56 15.69
C ALA A 21 11.49 28.35 16.55
N LEU A 22 10.19 28.07 16.39
CA LEU A 22 9.13 28.65 17.22
C LEU A 22 9.20 28.16 18.67
N SER A 23 9.49 26.87 18.87
CA SER A 23 9.51 26.23 20.20
C SER A 23 10.72 26.58 21.06
N ARG A 24 11.83 27.04 20.46
CA ARG A 24 13.05 27.44 21.18
C ARG A 24 13.33 28.92 21.12
N ARG A 25 12.31 29.74 20.78
CA ARG A 25 12.46 31.19 20.60
C ARG A 25 13.11 31.88 21.80
N ASP A 26 12.82 31.41 23.01
CA ASP A 26 13.35 31.99 24.26
C ASP A 26 14.79 31.52 24.60
N GLU A 27 15.21 30.35 24.12
CA GLU A 27 16.57 29.79 24.29
C GLU A 27 17.54 30.24 23.18
N LEU A 28 17.03 30.59 21.98
CA LEU A 28 17.82 30.86 20.79
C LEU A 28 18.49 32.25 20.76
N GLY A 29 18.27 33.10 21.76
CA GLY A 29 18.92 34.42 21.88
C GLY A 29 18.71 35.34 20.66
N ASN A 30 19.67 36.22 20.38
CA ASN A 30 19.62 37.21 19.29
C ASN A 30 20.00 36.62 17.90
N VAL A 31 19.88 35.30 17.72
CA VAL A 31 20.21 34.66 16.44
C VAL A 31 19.13 35.03 15.43
N ASN A 32 19.55 35.70 14.35
CA ASN A 32 18.69 36.03 13.24
C ASN A 32 18.32 34.75 12.46
N ILE A 33 17.35 33.99 12.97
CA ILE A 33 16.71 32.84 12.32
C ILE A 33 16.42 33.08 10.82
N PRO A 34 15.89 34.24 10.38
CA PRO A 34 15.69 34.49 8.95
C PRO A 34 16.98 34.50 8.13
N LEU A 35 18.09 35.00 8.69
CA LEU A 35 19.40 35.01 8.01
C LEU A 35 19.96 33.59 7.87
N LEU A 36 19.85 32.78 8.93
CA LEU A 36 20.31 31.39 8.90
C LEU A 36 19.50 30.55 7.90
N ALA A 37 18.18 30.76 7.85
CA ALA A 37 17.30 30.13 6.88
C ALA A 37 17.63 30.55 5.43
N ALA A 38 17.94 31.83 5.20
CA ALA A 38 18.35 32.32 3.89
C ALA A 38 19.69 31.71 3.44
N ILE A 39 20.69 31.61 4.33
CA ILE A 39 21.98 30.98 4.04
C ILE A 39 21.79 29.50 3.72
N ALA A 40 20.98 28.78 4.51
CA ALA A 40 20.66 27.38 4.26
C ALA A 40 19.97 27.20 2.90
N LEU A 41 19.01 28.05 2.55
CA LEU A 41 18.33 28.02 1.26
C LEU A 41 19.31 28.19 0.09
N ILE A 42 20.23 29.17 0.17
CA ILE A 42 21.24 29.43 -0.85
C ILE A 42 22.20 28.24 -0.99
N ALA A 43 22.69 27.68 0.13
CA ALA A 43 23.55 26.50 0.13
C ALA A 43 22.87 25.28 -0.52
N ILE A 44 21.57 25.11 -0.26
CA ILE A 44 20.79 24.01 -0.83
C ILE A 44 20.57 24.21 -2.35
N LEU A 45 20.23 25.43 -2.78
CA LEU A 45 20.03 25.76 -4.20
C LEU A 45 21.32 25.59 -5.00
N THR A 46 22.44 26.09 -4.47
CA THR A 46 23.76 25.94 -5.10
C THR A 46 24.16 24.47 -5.22
N TYR A 47 24.09 23.70 -4.12
CA TYR A 47 24.37 22.26 -4.15
C TYR A 47 23.51 21.50 -5.19
N SER A 48 22.22 21.80 -5.23
CA SER A 48 21.28 21.18 -6.17
C SER A 48 21.59 21.52 -7.63
N THR A 49 21.93 22.78 -7.91
CA THR A 49 22.24 23.27 -9.25
C THR A 49 23.52 22.63 -9.77
N THR A 50 24.56 22.60 -8.94
CA THR A 50 25.83 21.95 -9.31
C THR A 50 25.60 20.45 -9.55
N LYS A 51 24.84 19.77 -8.68
CA LYS A 51 24.54 18.35 -8.87
C LYS A 51 23.77 18.08 -10.18
N TRP A 52 22.89 19.00 -10.60
CA TRP A 52 22.14 18.88 -11.86
C TRP A 52 23.06 19.02 -13.08
N TYR A 53 24.01 19.97 -13.04
CA TYR A 53 24.96 20.19 -14.12
C TYR A 53 25.82 18.94 -14.44
N PHE A 54 26.15 18.14 -13.41
CA PHE A 54 26.91 16.89 -13.55
C PHE A 54 26.02 15.65 -13.76
N PHE A 55 24.75 15.82 -14.10
CA PHE A 55 23.85 14.71 -14.42
C PHE A 55 23.61 14.63 -15.93
N THR A 56 24.14 13.59 -16.57
CA THR A 56 23.99 13.37 -18.02
C THR A 56 23.48 11.95 -18.26
N TYR A 57 22.59 11.79 -19.23
CA TYR A 57 22.09 10.50 -19.68
C TYR A 57 22.16 10.42 -21.21
N GLN A 58 22.40 9.22 -21.74
CA GLN A 58 22.48 8.92 -23.16
C GLN A 58 21.91 7.52 -23.40
N TYR A 59 21.08 7.36 -24.42
CA TYR A 59 20.53 6.06 -24.82
C TYR A 59 21.02 5.73 -26.23
N GLU A 60 21.97 4.81 -26.36
CA GLU A 60 22.59 4.47 -27.64
C GLU A 60 22.89 2.96 -27.67
N ASN A 61 22.76 2.33 -28.84
CA ASN A 61 23.09 0.91 -29.05
C ASN A 61 22.42 -0.09 -28.08
N GLY A 62 21.22 0.22 -27.59
CA GLY A 62 20.49 -0.63 -26.65
C GLY A 62 20.98 -0.51 -25.20
N TYR A 63 21.77 0.51 -24.87
CA TYR A 63 22.21 0.83 -23.51
C TYR A 63 21.68 2.20 -23.09
N LEU A 64 21.25 2.29 -21.83
CA LEU A 64 20.99 3.55 -21.15
C LEU A 64 22.19 3.86 -20.25
N HIS A 65 23.03 4.79 -20.70
CA HIS A 65 24.22 5.28 -20.02
C HIS A 65 23.89 6.50 -19.18
N ILE A 66 24.33 6.50 -17.92
CA ILE A 66 24.10 7.61 -17.00
C ILE A 66 25.37 7.91 -16.24
N ARG A 67 25.68 9.20 -16.17
CA ARG A 67 26.79 9.74 -15.40
C ARG A 67 26.24 10.69 -14.35
N ARG A 68 26.61 10.45 -13.08
CA ARG A 68 26.23 11.30 -11.94
C ARG A 68 27.40 11.49 -10.99
N GLY A 69 27.50 12.65 -10.37
CA GLY A 69 28.40 12.89 -9.24
C GLY A 69 29.24 14.16 -9.39
N LEU A 70 29.36 14.89 -8.29
CA LEU A 70 30.14 16.14 -8.19
C LEU A 70 31.64 15.84 -8.00
N LEU A 71 31.96 15.08 -6.95
CA LEU A 71 33.33 14.70 -6.58
C LEU A 71 33.64 13.25 -6.96
N PHE A 72 32.68 12.34 -6.74
CA PHE A 72 32.79 10.93 -7.10
C PHE A 72 31.91 10.64 -8.31
N LYS A 73 32.52 10.57 -9.49
CA LYS A 73 31.85 10.22 -10.73
C LYS A 73 31.39 8.76 -10.65
N LYS A 74 30.09 8.54 -10.81
CA LYS A 74 29.46 7.22 -10.90
C LYS A 74 28.87 7.10 -12.30
N GLU A 75 29.36 6.14 -13.05
CA GLU A 75 28.83 5.77 -14.37
C GLU A 75 28.05 4.45 -14.23
N ARG A 76 26.88 4.39 -14.84
CA ARG A 76 26.05 3.18 -14.87
C ARG A 76 25.47 3.00 -16.26
N SER A 77 25.54 1.77 -16.76
CA SER A 77 25.04 1.41 -18.08
C SER A 77 24.05 0.28 -17.91
N ILE A 78 22.80 0.50 -18.32
CA ILE A 78 21.72 -0.48 -18.23
C ILE A 78 21.41 -0.98 -19.64
N LYS A 79 21.60 -2.29 -19.87
CA LYS A 79 21.15 -2.94 -21.11
C LYS A 79 19.62 -2.89 -21.19
N ARG A 80 19.07 -2.51 -22.34
CA ARG A 80 17.63 -2.50 -22.61
C ARG A 80 16.98 -3.85 -22.31
N GLU A 81 17.61 -4.96 -22.68
CA GLU A 81 17.14 -6.33 -22.41
C GLU A 81 16.97 -6.65 -20.92
N ARG A 82 17.70 -5.96 -20.04
CA ARG A 82 17.57 -6.14 -18.60
C ARG A 82 16.42 -5.34 -18.01
N VAL A 83 15.85 -4.38 -18.75
CA VAL A 83 14.73 -3.56 -18.28
C VAL A 83 13.47 -4.41 -18.23
N GLN A 84 12.87 -4.47 -17.05
CA GLN A 84 11.64 -5.24 -16.82
C GLN A 84 10.40 -4.36 -16.75
N THR A 85 10.51 -3.22 -16.07
CA THR A 85 9.37 -2.30 -15.89
C THR A 85 9.82 -0.86 -15.93
N VAL A 86 9.03 -0.04 -16.60
CA VAL A 86 9.18 1.40 -16.70
C VAL A 86 7.92 2.03 -16.14
N ASN A 87 8.04 2.75 -15.02
CA ASN A 87 6.92 3.45 -14.40
C ASN A 87 7.06 4.95 -14.59
N VAL A 88 5.96 5.61 -14.93
CA VAL A 88 5.90 7.08 -15.08
C VAL A 88 5.11 7.63 -13.90
N ILE A 89 5.71 8.55 -13.15
CA ILE A 89 5.07 9.20 -12.01
C ILE A 89 5.20 10.71 -12.17
N THR A 90 4.06 11.39 -12.17
CA THR A 90 3.96 12.84 -12.35
C THR A 90 3.23 13.45 -11.16
N ASN A 91 3.99 14.08 -10.26
CA ASN A 91 3.46 14.82 -9.12
C ASN A 91 2.88 16.19 -9.51
N PHE A 92 2.16 16.84 -8.59
CA PHE A 92 1.57 18.17 -8.84
C PHE A 92 2.58 19.22 -9.30
N ILE A 93 3.71 19.34 -8.60
CA ILE A 93 4.77 20.30 -8.96
C ILE A 93 5.38 19.94 -10.33
N GLN A 94 5.49 18.64 -10.63
CA GLN A 94 6.01 18.13 -11.91
C GLN A 94 5.07 18.48 -13.07
N LYS A 95 3.78 18.27 -12.86
CA LYS A 95 2.71 18.64 -13.80
C LYS A 95 2.73 20.13 -14.11
N LEU A 96 2.87 20.99 -13.09
CA LEU A 96 2.97 22.44 -13.27
C LEU A 96 4.20 22.85 -14.09
N LEU A 97 5.31 22.13 -13.94
CA LEU A 97 6.58 22.38 -14.65
C LEU A 97 6.69 21.62 -15.99
N GLY A 98 5.68 20.85 -16.40
CA GLY A 98 5.70 20.07 -17.66
C GLY A 98 6.69 18.89 -17.67
N VAL A 99 7.10 18.41 -16.50
CA VAL A 99 8.08 17.31 -16.33
C VAL A 99 7.48 16.11 -15.59
N THR A 100 8.12 14.95 -15.62
CA THR A 100 7.67 13.67 -15.05
C THR A 100 8.86 12.89 -14.47
N SER A 101 8.62 11.87 -13.65
CA SER A 101 9.68 10.97 -13.17
C SER A 101 9.57 9.61 -13.86
N LEU A 102 10.66 9.14 -14.45
CA LEU A 102 10.76 7.80 -15.01
C LEU A 102 11.50 6.88 -14.03
N HIS A 103 10.87 5.79 -13.62
CA HIS A 103 11.49 4.77 -12.77
C HIS A 103 11.68 3.49 -13.58
N VAL A 104 12.94 3.17 -13.87
CA VAL A 104 13.33 1.99 -14.64
C VAL A 104 13.86 0.92 -13.67
N LYS A 105 13.26 -0.27 -13.74
CA LYS A 105 13.68 -1.45 -12.97
C LYS A 105 14.22 -2.52 -13.90
N THR A 106 15.22 -3.23 -13.41
CA THR A 106 15.93 -4.27 -14.15
C THR A 106 15.98 -5.59 -13.40
N ALA A 107 16.22 -6.67 -14.14
CA ALA A 107 16.36 -8.01 -13.60
C ALA A 107 17.47 -8.09 -12.54
N GLY A 108 17.15 -8.65 -11.36
CA GLY A 108 18.10 -8.84 -10.26
C GLY A 108 18.22 -7.67 -9.27
N SER A 109 17.58 -6.53 -9.52
CA SER A 109 17.52 -5.39 -8.59
C SER A 109 16.12 -5.25 -7.99
N MET A 110 16.01 -5.22 -6.66
CA MET A 110 14.72 -4.98 -5.99
C MET A 110 14.32 -3.49 -5.97
N GLU A 111 15.31 -2.60 -5.90
CA GLU A 111 15.10 -1.15 -5.97
C GLU A 111 15.04 -0.69 -7.43
N ALA A 112 14.51 0.51 -7.66
CA ALA A 112 14.63 1.15 -8.97
C ALA A 112 16.12 1.26 -9.31
N GLU A 113 16.58 0.51 -10.31
CA GLU A 113 17.99 0.59 -10.71
C GLU A 113 18.32 2.01 -11.19
N LEU A 114 17.28 2.67 -11.72
CA LEU A 114 17.32 4.03 -12.20
C LEU A 114 16.01 4.78 -11.92
N SER A 115 16.14 5.99 -11.40
CA SER A 115 15.10 7.01 -11.37
C SER A 115 15.59 8.27 -12.11
N LEU A 116 15.00 8.58 -13.27
CA LEU A 116 15.17 9.86 -13.96
C LEU A 116 14.08 10.81 -13.47
N THR A 117 14.39 11.60 -12.45
CA THR A 117 13.44 12.56 -11.88
C THR A 117 13.35 13.78 -12.79
N ALA A 118 12.16 14.24 -13.18
CA ALA A 118 11.93 15.43 -14.02
C ALA A 118 12.59 15.38 -15.43
N VAL A 119 12.05 14.49 -16.27
CA VAL A 119 12.18 14.43 -17.74
C VAL A 119 10.91 15.05 -18.36
N THR A 120 10.94 15.62 -19.56
CA THR A 120 9.70 16.13 -20.19
C THR A 120 8.72 14.99 -20.46
N LEU A 121 7.42 15.28 -20.52
CA LEU A 121 6.41 14.24 -20.76
C LEU A 121 6.67 13.48 -22.08
N GLN A 122 6.97 14.20 -23.16
CA GLN A 122 7.29 13.62 -24.47
C GLN A 122 8.53 12.73 -24.42
N GLU A 123 9.63 13.21 -23.83
CA GLU A 123 10.86 12.44 -23.70
C GLU A 123 10.64 11.19 -22.83
N SER A 124 9.82 11.28 -21.77
CA SER A 124 9.48 10.12 -20.93
C SER A 124 8.71 9.05 -21.70
N GLN A 125 7.82 9.45 -22.62
CA GLN A 125 7.11 8.53 -23.50
C GLN A 125 8.05 7.92 -24.54
N ASN A 126 8.96 8.70 -25.13
CA ASN A 126 9.96 8.20 -26.08
C ASN A 126 10.88 7.17 -25.43
N ILE A 127 11.39 7.44 -24.22
CA ILE A 127 12.23 6.50 -23.49
C ILE A 127 11.43 5.24 -23.12
N LYS A 128 10.18 5.39 -22.69
CA LYS A 128 9.30 4.26 -22.38
C LYS A 128 9.13 3.36 -23.60
N THR A 129 8.72 3.92 -24.73
CA THR A 129 8.55 3.19 -26.00
C THR A 129 9.85 2.55 -26.46
N TYR A 130 10.98 3.24 -26.35
CA TYR A 130 12.30 2.70 -26.71
C TYR A 130 12.69 1.47 -25.87
N LEU A 131 12.36 1.49 -24.58
CA LEU A 131 12.65 0.40 -23.64
C LEU A 131 11.65 -0.76 -23.76
N GLU A 132 10.37 -0.49 -24.05
CA GLU A 132 9.31 -1.49 -24.18
C GLU A 132 9.30 -2.19 -25.57
N ASN A 133 9.62 -1.51 -26.67
CA ASN A 133 9.56 -2.09 -28.03
C ASN A 133 10.55 -3.26 -28.32
N HIS A 134 11.31 -3.72 -27.33
CA HIS A 134 12.15 -4.91 -27.46
C HIS A 134 11.64 -6.14 -26.70
N THR A 135 10.72 -6.00 -25.76
CA THR A 135 10.10 -7.18 -25.12
C THR A 135 9.21 -7.96 -26.08
N THR A 136 8.66 -7.31 -27.12
CA THR A 136 7.84 -7.92 -28.16
C THR A 136 8.64 -8.63 -29.26
N ASN A 137 9.88 -8.23 -29.53
CA ASN A 137 10.68 -8.78 -30.63
C ASN A 137 11.45 -10.08 -30.29
N GLY A 138 11.32 -10.60 -29.06
CA GLY A 138 11.90 -11.88 -28.63
C GLY A 138 11.08 -13.12 -29.01
N SER A 139 9.92 -12.96 -29.63
CA SER A 139 9.10 -14.07 -30.14
C SER A 139 8.60 -13.76 -31.54
N GLY A 140 9.38 -14.15 -32.55
CA GLY A 140 8.91 -14.56 -33.87
C GLY A 140 8.07 -13.59 -34.72
N LYS A 141 8.77 -12.92 -35.65
CA LYS A 141 8.35 -12.46 -36.99
C LYS A 141 7.36 -11.31 -37.12
N ASN A 142 7.89 -10.26 -37.79
CA ASN A 142 7.26 -9.28 -38.67
C ASN A 142 5.91 -8.71 -38.22
N HIS A 143 5.90 -7.43 -37.83
CA HIS A 143 4.95 -6.44 -38.37
C HIS A 143 5.58 -5.05 -38.19
N ALA A 144 6.07 -4.49 -39.29
CA ALA A 144 6.22 -3.07 -39.46
C ALA A 144 4.97 -2.57 -40.20
N GLU A 145 4.39 -1.49 -39.66
CA GLU A 145 3.42 -0.59 -40.28
C GLU A 145 2.01 -1.12 -40.56
N GLU A 146 1.07 -0.81 -39.66
CA GLU A 146 -0.05 0.12 -39.94
C GLU A 146 -0.89 0.34 -38.68
N SER A 147 -0.96 1.60 -38.25
CA SER A 147 -2.07 2.07 -37.41
C SER A 147 -3.30 2.17 -38.30
N GLU A 148 -4.29 1.32 -38.10
CA GLU A 148 -5.71 1.68 -37.96
C GLU A 148 -6.60 0.44 -37.76
N THR A 149 -7.46 0.52 -36.73
CA THR A 149 -8.69 -0.27 -36.54
C THR A 149 -8.60 -1.80 -36.64
N GLY A 150 -8.27 -2.44 -35.53
CA GLY A 150 -8.58 -3.85 -35.28
C GLY A 150 -8.77 -4.07 -33.79
N ASN A 151 -9.99 -4.40 -33.37
CA ASN A 151 -10.35 -4.76 -32.00
C ASN A 151 -9.54 -5.98 -31.52
N ALA A 152 -8.32 -5.77 -31.03
CA ALA A 152 -7.81 -6.62 -29.96
C ALA A 152 -8.69 -6.30 -28.74
N ASN A 153 -9.34 -7.29 -28.15
CA ASN A 153 -10.21 -7.12 -26.97
C ASN A 153 -9.38 -6.63 -25.77
N VAL A 154 -9.08 -5.33 -25.72
CA VAL A 154 -8.45 -4.68 -24.57
C VAL A 154 -9.54 -4.52 -23.52
N ASN A 155 -9.67 -5.53 -22.68
CA ASN A 155 -10.55 -5.50 -21.53
C ASN A 155 -10.12 -4.33 -20.63
N THR A 156 -10.94 -3.28 -20.61
CA THR A 156 -10.69 -2.03 -19.87
C THR A 156 -11.71 -1.90 -18.75
N TYR A 157 -11.24 -1.75 -17.52
CA TYR A 157 -12.06 -1.47 -16.36
C TYR A 157 -11.77 -0.06 -15.82
N ASN A 158 -12.83 0.73 -15.71
CA ASN A 158 -12.79 2.08 -15.15
C ASN A 158 -13.59 2.13 -13.86
N VAL A 159 -13.12 2.90 -12.89
CA VAL A 159 -13.83 3.06 -11.62
C VAL A 159 -14.53 4.43 -11.59
N PRO A 160 -15.88 4.48 -11.49
CA PRO A 160 -16.58 5.75 -11.43
C PRO A 160 -16.29 6.49 -10.11
N LEU A 161 -16.41 7.82 -10.12
CA LEU A 161 -16.12 8.67 -8.95
C LEU A 161 -16.90 8.26 -7.71
N LEU A 162 -18.18 7.88 -7.85
CA LEU A 162 -19.00 7.42 -6.74
C LEU A 162 -18.43 6.16 -6.08
N ASN A 163 -17.91 5.22 -6.88
CA ASN A 163 -17.26 4.02 -6.35
C ASN A 163 -15.94 4.37 -5.65
N LEU A 164 -15.21 5.39 -6.11
CA LEU A 164 -14.00 5.86 -5.42
C LEU A 164 -14.32 6.54 -4.08
N LEU A 165 -15.38 7.35 -4.02
CA LEU A 165 -15.86 7.92 -2.76
C LEU A 165 -16.31 6.81 -1.79
N LEU A 166 -17.09 5.84 -2.28
CA LEU A 166 -17.50 4.69 -1.48
C LEU A 166 -16.29 3.85 -1.03
N ALA A 167 -15.28 3.71 -1.89
CA ALA A 167 -14.04 3.01 -1.58
C ALA A 167 -13.26 3.72 -0.47
N GLY A 168 -13.18 5.05 -0.51
CA GLY A 168 -12.56 5.91 0.50
C GLY A 168 -13.29 5.83 1.84
N ALA A 169 -14.61 6.02 1.82
CA ALA A 169 -15.49 5.94 2.97
C ALA A 169 -15.40 4.61 3.71
N THR A 170 -15.19 3.52 2.98
CA THR A 170 -15.12 2.15 3.51
C THR A 170 -13.70 1.60 3.65
N SER A 171 -12.68 2.40 3.36
CA SER A 171 -11.26 1.99 3.39
C SER A 171 -10.73 1.77 4.81
N GLY A 172 -11.33 2.43 5.81
CA GLY A 172 -10.83 2.49 7.19
C GLY A 172 -9.65 3.46 7.40
N ARG A 173 -9.18 4.17 6.35
CA ARG A 173 -8.06 5.12 6.44
C ARG A 173 -8.35 6.31 7.37
N PHE A 174 -9.62 6.66 7.56
CA PHE A 174 -10.04 7.72 8.47
C PHE A 174 -9.63 7.49 9.92
N MET A 175 -9.46 6.25 10.37
CA MET A 175 -9.03 5.97 11.75
C MET A 175 -7.56 6.36 11.95
N LEU A 176 -6.72 6.11 10.94
CA LEU A 176 -5.32 6.55 10.94
C LEU A 176 -5.24 8.07 10.91
N LEU A 177 -6.02 8.71 10.03
CA LEU A 177 -6.08 10.18 9.97
C LEU A 177 -6.60 10.78 11.27
N PHE A 178 -7.62 10.17 11.89
CA PHE A 178 -8.15 10.58 13.19
C PHE A 178 -7.06 10.53 14.27
N SER A 179 -6.32 9.42 14.34
CA SER A 179 -5.21 9.29 15.31
C SER A 179 -4.09 10.30 15.08
N LEU A 180 -3.79 10.61 13.82
CA LEU A 180 -2.76 11.58 13.45
C LEU A 180 -3.19 13.01 13.81
N ILE A 181 -4.44 13.37 13.51
CA ILE A 181 -5.01 14.66 13.89
C ILE A 181 -5.07 14.80 15.42
N ALA A 182 -5.53 13.76 16.14
CA ALA A 182 -5.59 13.77 17.59
C ALA A 182 -4.18 13.94 18.21
N ALA A 183 -3.18 13.21 17.71
CA ALA A 183 -1.80 13.36 18.14
C ALA A 183 -1.26 14.77 17.85
N ALA A 184 -1.50 15.30 16.65
CA ALA A 184 -1.12 16.66 16.29
C ALA A 184 -1.77 17.71 17.21
N LEU A 185 -3.08 17.59 17.50
CA LEU A 185 -3.77 18.46 18.44
C LEU A 185 -3.19 18.36 19.85
N SER A 186 -2.82 17.16 20.31
CA SER A 186 -2.16 16.99 21.61
C SER A 186 -0.79 17.66 21.69
N GLN A 187 -0.04 17.70 20.59
CA GLN A 187 1.24 18.41 20.51
C GLN A 187 1.06 19.94 20.46
N LEU A 188 -0.07 20.40 19.91
CA LEU A 188 -0.41 21.82 19.85
C LEU A 188 -1.02 22.34 21.16
N TYR A 189 -1.56 21.46 22.01
CA TYR A 189 -2.21 21.81 23.28
C TYR A 189 -1.41 22.82 24.13
N PRO A 190 -0.09 22.66 24.36
CA PRO A 190 0.68 23.60 25.19
C PRO A 190 0.80 25.02 24.61
N TYR A 191 0.53 25.21 23.32
CA TYR A 191 0.64 26.49 22.63
C TYR A 191 -0.72 27.21 22.49
N ILE A 192 -1.81 26.58 22.91
CA ILE A 192 -3.14 27.19 22.88
C ILE A 192 -3.26 28.10 24.11
N PRO A 193 -3.56 29.41 23.97
CA PRO A 193 -3.66 30.32 25.10
C PRO A 193 -4.69 29.84 26.14
N GLU A 194 -4.36 29.99 27.43
CA GLU A 194 -5.21 29.50 28.52
C GLU A 194 -6.62 30.08 28.50
N SER A 195 -6.82 31.30 28.01
CA SER A 195 -8.14 31.91 27.88
C SER A 195 -9.09 31.11 26.98
N TYR A 196 -8.60 30.60 25.85
CA TYR A 196 -9.39 29.75 24.96
C TYR A 196 -9.59 28.36 25.54
N MET A 197 -8.55 27.80 26.18
CA MET A 197 -8.64 26.48 26.80
C MET A 197 -9.62 26.46 27.97
N GLY A 198 -9.63 27.51 28.78
CA GLY A 198 -10.54 27.70 29.91
C GLY A 198 -12.01 27.66 29.47
N LEU A 199 -12.35 28.35 28.37
CA LEU A 199 -13.71 28.33 27.82
C LEU A 199 -14.15 26.93 27.36
N ILE A 200 -13.26 26.18 26.70
CA ILE A 200 -13.56 24.82 26.25
C ILE A 200 -13.69 23.87 27.45
N LEU A 201 -12.75 23.95 28.39
CA LEU A 201 -12.73 23.09 29.58
C LEU A 201 -13.91 23.38 30.51
N GLU A 202 -14.35 24.63 30.66
CA GLU A 202 -15.53 24.97 31.46
C GLU A 202 -16.82 24.36 30.88
N GLN A 203 -16.93 24.30 29.54
CA GLN A 203 -18.07 23.66 28.87
C GLN A 203 -18.00 22.13 28.92
N VAL A 204 -16.80 21.55 28.83
CA VAL A 204 -16.58 20.10 28.82
C VAL A 204 -16.57 19.50 30.24
N ILE A 205 -16.08 20.23 31.23
CA ILE A 205 -15.96 19.80 32.63
C ILE A 205 -16.61 20.85 33.57
N PRO A 206 -17.91 21.15 33.41
CA PRO A 206 -18.59 22.11 34.28
C PRO A 206 -18.60 21.60 35.73
N ARG A 207 -18.16 22.45 36.68
CA ARG A 207 -18.18 22.16 38.12
C ARG A 207 -17.57 20.79 38.49
N ASN A 208 -16.47 20.42 37.84
CA ASN A 208 -15.77 19.15 38.05
C ASN A 208 -16.52 17.88 37.59
N ASN A 209 -17.63 18.02 36.85
CA ASN A 209 -18.35 16.91 36.23
C ASN A 209 -18.12 16.92 34.71
N ILE A 210 -17.73 15.77 34.15
CA ILE A 210 -17.51 15.65 32.70
C ILE A 210 -18.87 15.65 31.98
N ASN A 211 -19.07 16.60 31.08
CA ASN A 211 -20.19 16.63 30.16
C ASN A 211 -19.98 15.59 29.04
N ILE A 212 -20.36 14.35 29.33
CA ILE A 212 -20.12 13.19 28.44
C ILE A 212 -20.76 13.41 27.06
N SER A 213 -21.92 14.04 26.96
CA SER A 213 -22.59 14.26 25.68
C SER A 213 -21.80 15.23 24.79
N LEU A 214 -21.34 16.35 25.34
CA LEU A 214 -20.50 17.30 24.61
C LEU A 214 -19.17 16.65 24.18
N LEU A 215 -18.54 15.89 25.07
CA LEU A 215 -17.31 15.15 24.76
C LEU A 215 -17.52 14.16 23.61
N LEU A 216 -18.60 13.40 23.63
CA LEU A 216 -18.95 12.48 22.55
C LEU A 216 -19.23 13.21 21.23
N ILE A 217 -19.90 14.37 21.27
CA ILE A 217 -20.14 15.21 20.09
C ILE A 217 -18.81 15.72 19.51
N LEU A 218 -17.88 16.18 20.33
CA LEU A 218 -16.56 16.64 19.88
C LEU A 218 -15.75 15.50 19.25
N ILE A 219 -15.69 14.34 19.92
CA ILE A 219 -14.99 13.15 19.41
C ILE A 219 -15.62 12.67 18.09
N PHE A 220 -16.96 12.59 18.05
CA PHE A 220 -17.68 12.18 16.86
C PHE A 220 -17.52 13.19 15.71
N GLY A 221 -17.56 14.49 16.01
CA GLY A 221 -17.32 15.55 15.03
C GLY A 221 -15.92 15.47 14.43
N LEU A 222 -14.90 15.24 15.26
CA LEU A 222 -13.52 15.04 14.79
C LEU A 222 -13.39 13.76 13.94
N LEU A 223 -14.04 12.67 14.35
CA LEU A 223 -14.07 11.42 13.62
C LEU A 223 -14.77 11.57 12.26
N LEU A 224 -15.92 12.26 12.22
CA LEU A 224 -16.68 12.55 11.01
C LEU A 224 -15.88 13.43 10.05
N LEU A 225 -15.23 14.49 10.56
CA LEU A 225 -14.36 15.35 9.76
C LEU A 225 -13.20 14.55 9.15
N SER A 226 -12.53 13.73 9.96
CA SER A 226 -11.49 12.81 9.48
C SER A 226 -12.02 11.85 8.42
N TRP A 227 -13.24 11.34 8.58
CA TRP A 227 -13.89 10.46 7.60
C TRP A 227 -14.18 11.15 6.27
N ILE A 228 -14.72 12.38 6.29
CA ILE A 228 -14.95 13.18 5.09
C ILE A 228 -13.62 13.46 4.38
N ILE A 229 -12.62 14.00 5.10
CA ILE A 229 -11.31 14.34 4.52
C ILE A 229 -10.65 13.09 3.94
N SER A 230 -10.61 11.98 4.69
CA SER A 230 -10.01 10.73 4.22
C SER A 230 -10.71 10.19 2.98
N THR A 231 -12.02 10.37 2.86
CA THR A 231 -12.80 9.92 1.70
C THR A 231 -12.48 10.75 0.47
N LEU A 232 -12.45 12.08 0.60
CA LEU A 232 -12.08 12.99 -0.48
C LEU A 232 -10.64 12.76 -0.94
N VAL A 233 -9.70 12.63 -0.01
CA VAL A 233 -8.29 12.34 -0.32
C VAL A 233 -8.16 11.02 -1.08
N PHE A 234 -8.89 9.98 -0.70
CA PHE A 234 -8.91 8.70 -1.42
C PHE A 234 -9.43 8.88 -2.85
N ALA A 235 -10.55 9.57 -3.02
CA ALA A 235 -11.16 9.78 -4.34
C ALA A 235 -10.25 10.58 -5.28
N VAL A 236 -9.56 11.60 -4.77
CA VAL A 236 -8.58 12.39 -5.53
C VAL A 236 -7.32 11.58 -5.85
N GLN A 237 -6.87 10.73 -4.91
CA GLN A 237 -5.70 9.87 -5.10
C GLN A 237 -5.92 8.84 -6.22
N TYR A 238 -7.12 8.25 -6.32
CA TYR A 238 -7.44 7.19 -7.28
C TYR A 238 -8.37 7.65 -8.41
N SER A 239 -8.53 8.95 -8.63
CA SER A 239 -9.35 9.47 -9.73
C SER A 239 -8.85 8.98 -11.09
N ASN A 240 -9.72 8.88 -12.09
CA ASN A 240 -9.37 8.40 -13.43
C ASN A 240 -8.66 7.03 -13.41
N PHE A 241 -9.06 6.17 -12.47
CA PHE A 241 -8.50 4.83 -12.38
C PHE A 241 -8.89 4.02 -13.61
N THR A 242 -7.89 3.50 -14.31
CA THR A 242 -8.06 2.60 -15.44
C THR A 242 -7.17 1.37 -15.25
N LEU A 243 -7.74 0.20 -15.51
CA LEU A 243 -7.07 -1.09 -15.54
C LEU A 243 -7.28 -1.68 -16.93
N GLN A 244 -6.19 -1.94 -17.64
CA GLN A 244 -6.24 -2.51 -18.98
C GLN A 244 -5.37 -3.75 -19.03
N ARG A 245 -5.89 -4.81 -19.66
CA ARG A 245 -5.10 -5.99 -20.01
C ARG A 245 -4.76 -5.97 -21.50
N GLN A 246 -3.47 -6.08 -21.80
CA GLN A 246 -2.93 -6.20 -23.14
C GLN A 246 -2.10 -7.49 -23.19
N GLU A 247 -2.70 -8.58 -23.66
CA GLU A 247 -2.09 -9.92 -23.69
C GLU A 247 -1.50 -10.36 -22.33
N ASP A 248 -0.17 -10.32 -22.21
CA ASP A 248 0.63 -10.70 -21.04
C ASP A 248 0.92 -9.52 -20.08
N ASP A 249 0.53 -8.29 -20.43
CA ASP A 249 0.82 -7.08 -19.66
C ASP A 249 -0.46 -6.41 -19.13
N ILE A 250 -0.36 -5.87 -17.93
CA ILE A 250 -1.43 -5.16 -17.23
C ILE A 250 -1.00 -3.72 -17.02
N ARG A 251 -1.72 -2.79 -17.65
CA ARG A 251 -1.52 -1.35 -17.50
C ARG A 251 -2.49 -0.80 -16.46
N ILE A 252 -1.95 -0.12 -15.47
CA ILE A 252 -2.70 0.54 -14.39
C ILE A 252 -2.35 2.02 -14.44
N SER A 253 -3.36 2.88 -14.54
CA SER A 253 -3.15 4.32 -14.41
C SER A 253 -4.19 4.97 -13.52
N TYR A 254 -3.76 5.92 -12.67
CA TYR A 254 -4.66 6.66 -11.77
C TYR A 254 -4.02 7.94 -11.21
N GLY A 255 -4.89 8.82 -10.67
CA GLY A 255 -4.54 9.98 -9.85
C GLY A 255 -4.73 11.33 -10.54
N LEU A 256 -5.23 12.33 -9.79
CA LEU A 256 -5.44 13.70 -10.29
C LEU A 256 -4.22 14.59 -10.04
N ILE A 257 -3.72 14.51 -8.80
CA ILE A 257 -2.62 15.33 -8.27
C ILE A 257 -1.27 14.66 -8.56
N GLU A 258 -1.16 13.38 -8.23
CA GLU A 258 -0.01 12.54 -8.58
C GLU A 258 -0.50 11.47 -9.55
N GLN A 259 -0.22 11.67 -10.83
CA GLN A 259 -0.53 10.70 -11.88
C GLN A 259 0.50 9.57 -11.83
N LYS A 260 0.01 8.34 -11.68
CA LYS A 260 0.82 7.12 -11.61
C LYS A 260 0.44 6.22 -12.76
N GLU A 261 1.42 5.77 -13.52
CA GLU A 261 1.26 4.77 -14.56
C GLU A 261 2.24 3.61 -14.31
N TYR A 262 1.68 2.41 -14.22
CA TYR A 262 2.40 1.15 -14.03
C TYR A 262 2.09 0.20 -15.17
N ASN A 263 3.13 -0.43 -15.71
CA ASN A 263 2.99 -1.57 -16.58
C ASN A 263 3.50 -2.81 -15.83
N LEU A 264 2.68 -3.86 -15.72
CA LEU A 264 2.98 -5.05 -14.95
C LEU A 264 2.84 -6.29 -15.84
N ASN A 265 3.93 -7.01 -16.04
CA ASN A 265 3.87 -8.29 -16.71
C ASN A 265 3.20 -9.35 -15.81
N MET A 266 2.31 -10.15 -16.38
CA MET A 266 1.52 -11.16 -15.70
C MET A 266 2.40 -12.22 -15.00
N LYS A 267 3.54 -12.59 -15.60
CA LYS A 267 4.50 -13.54 -15.02
C LYS A 267 5.16 -13.04 -13.74
N ARG A 268 5.08 -11.73 -13.46
CA ARG A 268 5.60 -11.12 -12.22
C ARG A 268 4.59 -11.12 -11.09
N ILE A 269 3.30 -11.36 -11.37
CA ILE A 269 2.26 -11.45 -10.34
C ILE A 269 2.40 -12.79 -9.64
N GLN A 270 2.87 -12.76 -8.39
CA GLN A 270 3.09 -13.96 -7.60
C GLN A 270 1.84 -14.44 -6.89
N ALA A 271 1.00 -13.51 -6.46
CA ALA A 271 -0.26 -13.82 -5.78
C ALA A 271 -1.30 -12.73 -6.05
N LEU A 272 -2.57 -13.15 -6.11
CA LEU A 272 -3.71 -12.24 -6.11
C LEU A 272 -4.38 -12.28 -4.74
N SER A 273 -4.68 -11.11 -4.19
CA SER A 273 -5.32 -10.96 -2.89
C SER A 273 -6.61 -10.16 -3.01
N VAL A 274 -7.74 -10.78 -2.69
CA VAL A 274 -9.03 -10.10 -2.54
C VAL A 274 -9.23 -9.78 -1.05
N LYS A 275 -9.46 -8.50 -0.76
CA LYS A 275 -9.54 -7.97 0.61
C LYS A 275 -10.90 -7.32 0.87
N ASP A 276 -11.54 -7.78 1.93
CA ASP A 276 -12.84 -7.27 2.38
C ASP A 276 -12.73 -6.68 3.78
N SER A 277 -12.84 -5.36 3.86
CA SER A 277 -12.86 -4.63 5.13
C SER A 277 -14.15 -4.85 5.90
N LEU A 278 -14.12 -4.66 7.22
CA LEU A 278 -15.31 -4.79 8.08
C LEU A 278 -16.47 -3.91 7.60
N LEU A 279 -16.17 -2.70 7.13
CA LEU A 279 -17.16 -1.76 6.58
C LEU A 279 -17.69 -2.16 5.19
N ARG A 280 -16.96 -3.02 4.45
CA ARG A 280 -17.31 -3.43 3.09
C ARG A 280 -18.08 -4.73 3.01
N GLN A 281 -17.89 -5.61 3.99
CA GLN A 281 -18.58 -6.90 4.10
C GLN A 281 -20.11 -6.78 4.02
N PRO A 282 -20.79 -5.90 4.80
CA PRO A 282 -22.25 -5.79 4.71
C PRO A 282 -22.73 -5.25 3.35
N LEU A 283 -21.87 -4.53 2.63
CA LEU A 283 -22.16 -3.97 1.31
C LEU A 283 -21.79 -4.92 0.15
N ASN A 284 -21.25 -6.11 0.44
CA ASN A 284 -20.70 -7.05 -0.55
C ASN A 284 -19.62 -6.42 -1.45
N LEU A 285 -18.74 -5.60 -0.87
CA LEU A 285 -17.66 -4.93 -1.61
C LEU A 285 -16.30 -5.52 -1.25
N CYS A 286 -15.39 -5.52 -2.22
CA CYS A 286 -14.03 -6.02 -2.10
C CYS A 286 -13.02 -5.12 -2.82
N SER A 287 -11.74 -5.24 -2.48
CA SER A 287 -10.64 -4.69 -3.27
C SER A 287 -9.72 -5.80 -3.73
N ILE A 288 -9.10 -5.62 -4.89
CA ILE A 288 -8.22 -6.61 -5.50
C ILE A 288 -6.80 -6.04 -5.53
N TYR A 289 -5.86 -6.85 -5.08
CA TYR A 289 -4.44 -6.54 -4.99
C TYR A 289 -3.62 -7.62 -5.66
N ALA A 290 -2.49 -7.23 -6.24
CA ALA A 290 -1.46 -8.15 -6.74
C ALA A 290 -0.19 -8.00 -5.90
N GLU A 291 0.38 -9.14 -5.50
CA GLU A 291 1.75 -9.21 -5.01
C GLU A 291 2.68 -9.36 -6.21
N VAL A 292 3.56 -8.38 -6.43
CA VAL A 292 4.42 -8.35 -7.61
C VAL A 292 5.87 -8.58 -7.21
N ALA A 293 6.53 -9.52 -7.90
CA ALA A 293 7.95 -9.78 -7.74
C ALA A 293 8.79 -8.56 -8.14
N GLY A 294 9.74 -8.17 -7.29
CA GLY A 294 10.68 -7.07 -7.55
C GLY A 294 10.12 -5.67 -7.30
N GLY A 295 8.87 -5.54 -6.83
CA GLY A 295 8.20 -4.30 -6.42
C GLY A 295 8.11 -3.20 -7.48
N SER A 296 7.33 -2.15 -7.21
CA SER A 296 7.27 -0.93 -8.02
C SER A 296 7.73 0.27 -7.20
N SER A 297 8.92 0.80 -7.51
CA SER A 297 9.54 1.99 -6.92
C SER A 297 9.84 2.01 -5.40
N GLU A 298 10.79 2.86 -5.01
CA GLU A 298 11.43 2.98 -3.69
C GLU A 298 10.53 3.54 -2.57
N LYS A 299 9.25 3.85 -2.83
CA LYS A 299 8.39 4.53 -1.86
C LYS A 299 6.92 4.09 -1.73
N GLN A 300 6.43 3.07 -2.43
CA GLN A 300 5.08 2.55 -2.15
C GLN A 300 4.84 1.16 -2.78
N ASP A 301 4.58 0.21 -1.89
CA ASP A 301 3.86 -1.06 -2.00
C ASP A 301 4.27 -2.06 -3.11
N TYR A 302 4.97 -3.11 -2.69
CA TYR A 302 5.04 -4.42 -3.38
C TYR A 302 3.66 -5.06 -3.63
N VAL A 303 2.63 -4.48 -3.01
CA VAL A 303 1.22 -4.80 -3.14
C VAL A 303 0.57 -3.75 -4.04
N THR A 304 0.41 -4.04 -5.31
CA THR A 304 -0.24 -3.11 -6.24
C THR A 304 -1.76 -3.25 -6.14
N THR A 305 -2.46 -2.12 -6.02
CA THR A 305 -3.93 -2.11 -6.07
C THR A 305 -4.35 -2.30 -7.52
N LEU A 306 -4.92 -3.47 -7.84
CA LEU A 306 -5.44 -3.78 -9.17
C LEU A 306 -6.82 -3.17 -9.38
N TYR A 307 -7.67 -3.22 -8.34
CA TYR A 307 -8.99 -2.62 -8.40
C TYR A 307 -9.43 -2.15 -7.01
N PRO A 308 -9.66 -0.83 -6.82
CA PRO A 308 -9.88 -0.26 -5.49
C PRO A 308 -11.23 -0.62 -4.89
N LEU A 309 -12.26 -0.94 -5.68
CA LEU A 309 -13.57 -1.34 -5.18
C LEU A 309 -14.39 -2.10 -6.23
N LEU A 310 -14.61 -3.39 -6.03
CA LEU A 310 -15.45 -4.25 -6.86
C LEU A 310 -16.60 -4.84 -6.03
N ASN A 311 -17.77 -5.05 -6.65
CA ASN A 311 -18.83 -5.85 -6.04
C ASN A 311 -18.45 -7.33 -6.06
N LEU A 312 -18.61 -8.03 -4.93
CA LEU A 312 -18.32 -9.47 -4.83
C LEU A 312 -19.09 -10.32 -5.85
N ARG A 313 -20.26 -9.88 -6.30
CA ARG A 313 -21.05 -10.57 -7.34
C ARG A 313 -20.38 -10.55 -8.71
N GLU A 314 -19.57 -9.53 -8.99
CA GLU A 314 -18.84 -9.37 -10.25
C GLU A 314 -17.43 -9.98 -10.19
N LEU A 315 -17.00 -10.45 -9.01
CA LEU A 315 -15.64 -10.95 -8.78
C LEU A 315 -15.26 -12.09 -9.72
N SER A 316 -16.15 -13.07 -9.92
CA SER A 316 -15.87 -14.19 -10.84
C SER A 316 -15.61 -13.67 -12.25
N ARG A 317 -16.55 -12.90 -12.81
CA ARG A 317 -16.43 -12.32 -14.16
C ARG A 317 -15.17 -11.45 -14.29
N PHE A 318 -14.84 -10.66 -13.27
CA PHE A 318 -13.63 -9.86 -13.27
C PHE A 318 -12.37 -10.72 -13.32
N MET A 319 -12.28 -11.75 -12.47
CA MET A 319 -11.14 -12.67 -12.43
C MET A 319 -11.00 -13.43 -13.74
N ASP A 320 -12.09 -13.95 -14.31
CA ASP A 320 -12.07 -14.68 -15.58
C ASP A 320 -11.57 -13.80 -16.75
N ASN A 321 -11.98 -12.53 -16.77
CA ASN A 321 -11.59 -11.59 -17.83
C ASN A 321 -10.17 -11.03 -17.68
N MET A 322 -9.70 -10.84 -16.44
CA MET A 322 -8.41 -10.17 -16.15
C MET A 322 -7.29 -11.12 -15.76
N PHE A 323 -7.61 -12.23 -15.12
CA PHE A 323 -6.68 -13.16 -14.49
C PHE A 323 -7.16 -14.64 -14.60
N PRO A 324 -7.42 -15.16 -15.82
CA PRO A 324 -7.94 -16.51 -16.07
C PRO A 324 -7.00 -17.62 -15.56
N GLU A 325 -5.73 -17.30 -15.33
CA GLU A 325 -4.74 -18.19 -14.72
C GLU A 325 -5.07 -18.48 -13.24
N TYR A 326 -5.90 -17.65 -12.61
CA TYR A 326 -6.30 -17.75 -11.21
C TYR A 326 -7.80 -18.10 -11.10
N ILE A 327 -8.10 -19.25 -10.52
CA ILE A 327 -9.46 -19.80 -10.44
C ILE A 327 -10.04 -19.55 -9.04
N ILE A 328 -11.28 -19.07 -8.96
CA ILE A 328 -12.00 -19.00 -7.68
C ILE A 328 -12.53 -20.41 -7.36
N PRO A 329 -12.10 -21.07 -6.26
CA PRO A 329 -12.55 -22.41 -5.93
C PRO A 329 -14.03 -22.39 -5.51
N GLU A 330 -14.83 -23.31 -6.04
CA GLU A 330 -16.25 -23.46 -5.68
C GLU A 330 -16.42 -23.82 -4.20
N ASN A 331 -15.55 -24.70 -3.70
CA ASN A 331 -15.59 -25.21 -2.33
C ASN A 331 -14.27 -24.97 -1.62
N MET A 332 -14.34 -24.48 -0.38
CA MET A 332 -13.20 -24.35 0.51
C MET A 332 -13.35 -25.30 1.70
N HIS A 333 -12.25 -25.96 2.06
CA HIS A 333 -12.18 -26.74 3.29
C HIS A 333 -12.15 -25.78 4.49
N PRO A 334 -13.17 -25.79 5.37
CA PRO A 334 -13.21 -24.90 6.52
C PRO A 334 -12.22 -25.33 7.62
N LEU A 335 -11.98 -24.45 8.58
CA LEU A 335 -11.24 -24.81 9.79
C LEU A 335 -12.03 -25.82 10.65
N PRO A 336 -11.36 -26.77 11.33
CA PRO A 336 -12.03 -27.76 12.17
C PRO A 336 -12.58 -27.13 13.47
N LEU A 337 -13.74 -27.60 13.97
CA LEU A 337 -14.42 -27.05 15.15
C LEU A 337 -13.53 -26.87 16.39
N ARG A 338 -12.54 -27.76 16.57
CA ARG A 338 -11.58 -27.71 17.67
C ARG A 338 -10.67 -26.48 17.66
N SER A 339 -10.43 -25.84 16.50
CA SER A 339 -9.63 -24.61 16.43
C SER A 339 -10.38 -23.37 16.93
N ARG A 340 -11.72 -23.40 16.98
CA ARG A 340 -12.57 -22.25 17.38
C ARG A 340 -12.16 -21.64 18.71
N LYS A 341 -11.98 -22.47 19.74
CA LYS A 341 -11.58 -22.01 21.09
C LYS A 341 -10.25 -21.27 21.06
N ARG A 342 -9.31 -21.74 20.23
CA ARG A 342 -7.96 -21.17 20.15
C ARG A 342 -7.95 -19.80 19.47
N TYR A 343 -8.78 -19.59 18.45
CA TYR A 343 -8.97 -18.28 17.83
C TYR A 343 -9.55 -17.25 18.80
N ILE A 344 -10.49 -17.65 19.66
CA ILE A 344 -11.08 -16.79 20.68
C ILE A 344 -10.04 -16.47 21.76
N ILE A 345 -9.43 -17.50 22.37
CA ILE A 345 -8.47 -17.35 23.48
C ILE A 345 -7.28 -16.48 23.08
N ARG A 346 -6.74 -16.66 21.87
CA ARG A 346 -5.56 -15.92 21.37
C ARG A 346 -5.77 -14.41 21.32
N LEU A 347 -6.99 -13.95 21.12
CA LEU A 347 -7.34 -12.51 21.13
C LEU A 347 -7.83 -12.05 22.50
N LEU A 348 -8.62 -12.88 23.17
CA LEU A 348 -9.35 -12.50 24.37
C LEU A 348 -8.46 -12.46 25.61
N VAL A 349 -7.47 -13.36 25.75
CA VAL A 349 -6.58 -13.37 26.92
C VAL A 349 -5.69 -12.12 26.99
N PRO A 350 -4.97 -11.70 25.93
CA PRO A 350 -4.23 -10.43 25.96
C PRO A 350 -5.14 -9.23 26.20
N ALA A 351 -6.35 -9.24 25.63
CA ALA A 351 -7.34 -8.18 25.86
C ALA A 351 -7.77 -8.09 27.32
N ILE A 352 -8.05 -9.22 27.99
CA ILE A 352 -8.36 -9.24 29.43
C ILE A 352 -7.21 -8.65 30.25
N VAL A 353 -5.96 -9.02 29.95
CA VAL A 353 -4.79 -8.48 30.67
C VAL A 353 -4.70 -6.97 30.53
N ILE A 354 -4.87 -6.45 29.30
CA ILE A 354 -4.89 -4.99 29.05
C ILE A 354 -6.04 -4.33 29.79
N VAL A 355 -7.25 -4.89 29.73
CA VAL A 355 -8.43 -4.37 30.42
C VAL A 355 -8.23 -4.35 31.94
N LEU A 356 -7.60 -5.38 32.51
CA LEU A 356 -7.28 -5.46 33.93
C LEU A 356 -6.27 -4.37 34.34
N LEU A 357 -5.22 -4.15 33.54
CA LEU A 357 -4.26 -3.07 33.79
C LEU A 357 -4.91 -1.70 33.70
N LEU A 358 -5.82 -1.49 32.73
CA LEU A 358 -6.54 -0.24 32.58
C LEU A 358 -7.51 0.04 33.72
N GLN A 359 -7.94 -0.97 34.50
CA GLN A 359 -8.73 -0.74 35.71
C GLN A 359 -7.97 0.04 36.80
N LEU A 360 -6.64 0.13 36.72
CA LEU A 360 -5.81 0.88 37.67
C LEU A 360 -5.83 2.40 37.43
N VAL A 361 -6.40 2.86 36.31
CA VAL A 361 -6.46 4.27 35.91
C VAL A 361 -7.89 4.79 36.09
N PRO A 362 -8.11 6.08 36.44
CA PRO A 362 -9.44 6.66 36.48
C PRO A 362 -10.24 6.38 35.19
N TYR A 363 -11.52 6.04 35.34
CA TYR A 363 -12.41 5.64 34.25
C TYR A 363 -12.02 4.34 33.51
N GLY A 364 -11.16 3.51 34.13
CA GLY A 364 -10.72 2.22 33.59
C GLY A 364 -11.84 1.24 33.22
N TRP A 365 -12.99 1.34 33.89
CA TRP A 365 -14.17 0.49 33.62
C TRP A 365 -14.66 0.57 32.16
N VAL A 366 -14.42 1.69 31.46
CA VAL A 366 -14.76 1.85 30.04
C VAL A 366 -14.03 0.83 29.16
N SER A 367 -12.84 0.38 29.57
CA SER A 367 -12.07 -0.61 28.82
C SER A 367 -12.75 -1.99 28.72
N LEU A 368 -13.74 -2.29 29.57
CA LEU A 368 -14.54 -3.53 29.47
C LEU A 368 -15.27 -3.64 28.11
N LEU A 369 -15.57 -2.51 27.46
CA LEU A 369 -16.18 -2.47 26.13
C LEU A 369 -15.30 -3.07 25.03
N VAL A 370 -14.01 -3.31 25.28
CA VAL A 370 -13.09 -3.97 24.34
C VAL A 370 -13.31 -5.49 24.27
N LEU A 371 -13.87 -6.11 25.32
CA LEU A 371 -14.03 -7.57 25.38
C LEU A 371 -15.05 -8.12 24.36
N PRO A 372 -16.26 -7.55 24.18
CA PRO A 372 -17.20 -8.02 23.15
C PRO A 372 -16.65 -7.97 21.71
N PRO A 373 -16.08 -6.86 21.21
CA PRO A 373 -15.58 -6.81 19.83
C PRO A 373 -14.36 -7.72 19.62
N THR A 374 -13.51 -7.94 20.64
CA THR A 374 -12.38 -8.88 20.53
C THR A 374 -12.85 -10.34 20.49
N PHE A 375 -13.87 -10.70 21.27
CA PHE A 375 -14.53 -12.01 21.18
C PHE A 375 -15.15 -12.24 19.79
N LEU A 376 -15.94 -11.27 19.31
CA LEU A 376 -16.58 -11.34 17.99
C LEU A 376 -15.54 -11.43 16.86
N LEU A 377 -14.44 -10.69 16.96
CA LEU A 377 -13.34 -10.77 16.01
C LEU A 377 -12.69 -12.16 16.03
N GLY A 378 -12.47 -12.76 17.21
CA GLY A 378 -11.95 -14.12 17.34
C GLY A 378 -12.85 -15.16 16.65
N LEU A 379 -14.16 -15.09 16.90
CA LEU A 379 -15.13 -15.96 16.24
C LEU A 379 -15.15 -15.73 14.72
N SER A 380 -15.08 -14.47 14.30
CA SER A 380 -15.07 -14.09 12.89
C SER A 380 -13.81 -14.60 12.15
N ARG A 381 -12.65 -14.61 12.82
CA ARG A 381 -11.40 -15.16 12.29
C ARG A 381 -11.49 -16.67 12.08
N TYR A 382 -12.10 -17.38 13.02
CA TYR A 382 -12.39 -18.81 12.88
C TYR A 382 -13.37 -19.08 11.72
N ASN A 383 -14.52 -18.42 11.69
CA ASN A 383 -15.56 -18.65 10.66
C ASN A 383 -15.10 -18.29 9.24
N THR A 384 -14.09 -17.43 9.10
CA THR A 384 -13.56 -17.02 7.80
C THR A 384 -12.47 -17.97 7.30
N GLY A 385 -11.76 -18.67 8.19
CA GLY A 385 -10.59 -19.44 7.84
C GLY A 385 -10.90 -20.66 6.97
N GLY A 386 -10.10 -20.89 5.93
CA GLY A 386 -10.22 -22.07 5.09
C GLY A 386 -9.14 -22.17 4.02
N THR A 387 -9.04 -23.35 3.41
CA THR A 387 -8.08 -23.67 2.35
C THR A 387 -8.78 -24.33 1.17
N ALA A 388 -8.25 -24.12 -0.03
CA ALA A 388 -8.61 -24.93 -1.18
C ALA A 388 -7.35 -25.20 -2.02
N ILE A 389 -7.24 -26.41 -2.52
CA ILE A 389 -6.17 -26.83 -3.41
C ILE A 389 -6.82 -27.19 -4.74
N LEU A 390 -6.32 -26.60 -5.82
CA LEU A 390 -6.57 -26.99 -7.19
C LEU A 390 -5.25 -27.53 -7.78
N GLU A 391 -5.26 -28.07 -9.00
CA GLU A 391 -4.05 -28.69 -9.58
C GLU A 391 -2.80 -27.81 -9.51
N LYS A 392 -2.92 -26.53 -9.90
CA LYS A 392 -1.81 -25.57 -9.95
C LYS A 392 -1.92 -24.41 -8.94
N GLN A 393 -2.94 -24.39 -8.09
CA GLN A 393 -3.23 -23.24 -7.23
C GLN A 393 -3.56 -23.65 -5.79
N LEU A 394 -2.97 -22.91 -4.84
CA LEU A 394 -3.37 -22.92 -3.44
C LEU A 394 -4.14 -21.63 -3.14
N THR A 395 -5.33 -21.77 -2.55
CA THR A 395 -6.12 -20.65 -2.08
C THR A 395 -6.19 -20.66 -0.56
N LEU A 396 -5.76 -19.56 0.06
CA LEU A 396 -5.84 -19.35 1.50
C LEU A 396 -6.87 -18.28 1.82
N ARG A 397 -7.80 -18.58 2.72
CA ARG A 397 -8.76 -17.62 3.26
C ARG A 397 -8.50 -17.45 4.75
N PHE A 398 -8.28 -16.21 5.18
CA PHE A 398 -8.05 -15.90 6.59
C PHE A 398 -8.51 -14.47 6.91
N ARG A 399 -8.56 -14.13 8.19
CA ARG A 399 -8.93 -12.79 8.64
C ARG A 399 -7.92 -12.29 9.67
N ASN A 400 -7.49 -11.04 9.49
CA ASN A 400 -6.88 -10.26 10.56
C ASN A 400 -7.94 -9.33 11.13
N ILE A 401 -7.92 -8.06 10.76
CA ILE A 401 -9.10 -7.17 10.87
C ILE A 401 -9.94 -7.32 9.58
N HIS A 402 -9.26 -7.23 8.44
CA HIS A 402 -9.86 -7.50 7.13
C HIS A 402 -9.87 -9.00 6.83
N ARG A 403 -10.83 -9.43 6.00
CA ARG A 403 -10.86 -10.76 5.40
C ARG A 403 -9.99 -10.75 4.14
N TYR A 404 -9.16 -11.78 3.99
CA TYR A 404 -8.25 -11.99 2.87
C TYR A 404 -8.59 -13.30 2.18
N HIS A 405 -8.63 -13.26 0.85
CA HIS A 405 -8.67 -14.44 -0.03
C HIS A 405 -7.45 -14.32 -0.94
N VAL A 406 -6.48 -15.20 -0.72
CA VAL A 406 -5.20 -15.17 -1.41
C VAL A 406 -5.11 -16.36 -2.33
N PHE A 407 -4.93 -16.08 -3.62
CA PHE A 407 -4.75 -17.07 -4.69
C PHE A 407 -3.28 -17.08 -5.07
N VAL A 408 -2.62 -18.23 -4.93
CA VAL A 408 -1.20 -18.38 -5.22
C VAL A 408 -1.00 -19.59 -6.11
N LEU A 409 -0.33 -19.40 -7.25
CA LEU A 409 0.08 -20.50 -8.11
C LEU A 409 1.22 -21.27 -7.45
N ARG A 410 1.26 -22.58 -7.70
CA ARG A 410 2.24 -23.48 -7.10
C ARG A 410 3.67 -23.03 -7.36
N ASP A 411 3.97 -22.66 -8.60
CA ASP A 411 5.31 -22.26 -9.06
C ASP A 411 5.76 -20.91 -8.47
N HIS A 412 4.83 -20.11 -7.93
CA HIS A 412 5.11 -18.83 -7.28
C HIS A 412 5.37 -18.97 -5.76
N ILE A 413 5.12 -20.15 -5.18
CA ILE A 413 5.41 -20.42 -3.77
C ILE A 413 6.91 -20.70 -3.62
N GLN A 414 7.65 -19.76 -3.02
CA GLN A 414 9.10 -19.90 -2.81
C GLN A 414 9.42 -20.83 -1.65
N THR A 415 8.66 -20.71 -0.56
CA THR A 415 8.82 -21.55 0.62
C THR A 415 7.45 -21.89 1.17
N MET A 416 7.29 -23.15 1.59
CA MET A 416 6.17 -23.61 2.38
C MET A 416 6.69 -24.11 3.72
N GLN A 417 6.06 -23.68 4.81
CA GLN A 417 6.40 -24.09 6.15
C GLN A 417 5.15 -24.59 6.87
N ILE A 418 5.25 -25.77 7.46
CA ILE A 418 4.26 -26.29 8.39
C ILE A 418 4.87 -26.28 9.78
N SER A 419 4.20 -25.62 10.71
CA SER A 419 4.64 -25.55 12.10
C SER A 419 3.51 -25.90 13.06
N SER A 420 3.87 -26.51 14.17
CA SER A 420 2.96 -26.80 15.28
C SER A 420 3.64 -26.56 16.61
N ASN A 421 3.02 -25.71 17.43
CA ASN A 421 3.36 -25.59 18.84
C ASN A 421 2.76 -26.77 19.66
N PRO A 422 3.20 -27.02 20.91
CA PRO A 422 2.74 -28.15 21.71
C PRO A 422 1.21 -28.23 21.83
N PHE A 423 0.52 -27.10 22.02
CA PHE A 423 -0.93 -27.06 22.11
C PHE A 423 -1.64 -27.39 20.79
N GLN A 424 -1.04 -27.03 19.64
CA GLN A 424 -1.59 -27.44 18.33
C GLN A 424 -1.41 -28.95 18.15
N ARG A 425 -0.26 -29.51 18.53
CA ARG A 425 0.00 -30.96 18.44
C ARG A 425 -0.99 -31.77 19.27
N MET A 426 -1.29 -31.33 20.50
CA MET A 426 -2.29 -31.97 21.36
C MET A 426 -3.71 -31.94 20.76
N SER A 427 -3.98 -31.03 19.81
CA SER A 427 -5.27 -30.89 19.15
C SER A 427 -5.26 -31.38 17.70
N ASP A 428 -4.18 -32.02 17.22
CA ASP A 428 -3.93 -32.34 15.79
C ASP A 428 -4.15 -31.16 14.84
N LEU A 429 -3.59 -30.01 15.21
CA LEU A 429 -3.65 -28.78 14.44
C LEU A 429 -2.25 -28.35 13.99
N ASN A 430 -2.18 -27.74 12.82
CA ASN A 430 -0.97 -27.19 12.24
C ASN A 430 -1.21 -25.75 11.74
N THR A 431 -0.13 -24.99 11.64
CA THR A 431 -0.09 -23.70 10.95
C THR A 431 0.64 -23.86 9.63
N ILE A 432 0.03 -23.42 8.54
CA ILE A 432 0.68 -23.38 7.22
C ILE A 432 1.08 -21.94 6.95
N GLY A 433 2.32 -21.73 6.54
CA GLY A 433 2.83 -20.48 6.01
C GLY A 433 3.42 -20.70 4.63
N ILE A 434 3.06 -19.84 3.68
CA ILE A 434 3.68 -19.76 2.36
C ILE A 434 4.33 -18.39 2.19
N SER A 435 5.48 -18.35 1.53
CA SER A 435 6.13 -17.10 1.16
C SER A 435 6.22 -16.99 -0.36
N VAL A 436 5.87 -15.81 -0.88
CA VAL A 436 5.99 -15.47 -2.30
C VAL A 436 7.02 -14.37 -2.51
N LEU A 437 7.58 -14.30 -3.72
CA LEU A 437 8.55 -13.28 -4.07
C LEU A 437 7.86 -11.92 -4.23
N SER A 438 8.01 -11.02 -3.26
CA SER A 438 7.54 -9.63 -3.43
C SER A 438 8.65 -8.64 -3.08
N SER A 439 9.07 -8.63 -1.82
CA SER A 439 10.07 -7.71 -1.24
C SER A 439 11.39 -8.38 -0.82
N ARG A 440 12.31 -7.60 -0.22
CA ARG A 440 13.62 -8.04 0.32
C ARG A 440 13.51 -9.18 1.35
N GLY A 441 12.33 -9.40 1.93
CA GLY A 441 12.03 -10.55 2.81
C GLY A 441 10.90 -11.46 2.32
N GLY A 442 10.42 -11.29 1.09
CA GLY A 442 9.18 -11.90 0.59
C GLY A 442 7.92 -11.32 1.25
N ASN A 443 6.74 -11.81 0.85
CA ASN A 443 5.51 -11.65 1.64
C ASN A 443 5.03 -13.03 2.07
N ARG A 444 4.64 -13.15 3.35
CA ARG A 444 4.25 -14.41 3.96
C ARG A 444 2.75 -14.42 4.24
N PHE A 445 2.05 -15.37 3.64
CA PHE A 445 0.67 -15.68 3.96
C PHE A 445 0.62 -16.87 4.90
N ALA A 446 -0.14 -16.77 5.98
CA ALA A 446 -0.24 -17.85 6.96
C ALA A 446 -1.68 -18.05 7.42
N LEU A 447 -2.07 -19.31 7.55
CA LEU A 447 -3.32 -19.73 8.15
C LEU A 447 -3.01 -20.70 9.29
N ALA A 448 -3.45 -20.33 10.49
CA ALA A 448 -3.21 -21.09 11.71
C ALA A 448 -4.32 -22.12 11.96
N ASP A 449 -3.98 -23.14 12.74
CA ASP A 449 -4.94 -24.08 13.31
C ASP A 449 -5.79 -24.85 12.28
N ILE A 450 -5.15 -25.20 11.16
CA ILE A 450 -5.69 -26.10 10.13
C ILE A 450 -5.59 -27.54 10.62
N ASP A 451 -6.49 -28.39 10.17
CA ASP A 451 -6.43 -29.82 10.43
C ASP A 451 -5.09 -30.44 9.97
N ARG A 452 -4.49 -31.29 10.81
CA ARG A 452 -3.21 -31.93 10.48
C ARG A 452 -3.27 -32.73 9.18
N LYS A 453 -4.36 -33.46 8.91
CA LYS A 453 -4.49 -34.24 7.66
C LYS A 453 -4.55 -33.31 6.46
N GLU A 454 -5.32 -32.23 6.55
CA GLU A 454 -5.44 -31.25 5.47
C GLU A 454 -4.11 -30.54 5.19
N SER A 455 -3.38 -30.15 6.23
CA SER A 455 -2.03 -29.59 6.06
C SER A 455 -1.06 -30.58 5.41
N GLY A 456 -1.20 -31.88 5.68
CA GLY A 456 -0.43 -32.93 5.00
C GLY A 456 -0.77 -33.06 3.52
N LYS A 457 -2.05 -32.90 3.13
CA LYS A 457 -2.43 -32.86 1.71
C LYS A 457 -1.80 -31.67 0.98
N ILE A 458 -1.84 -30.48 1.60
CA ILE A 458 -1.23 -29.26 1.06
C ILE A 458 0.28 -29.44 0.89
N TRP A 459 0.94 -30.03 1.89
CA TRP A 459 2.37 -30.35 1.82
C TRP A 459 2.68 -31.28 0.65
N ASN A 460 1.96 -32.39 0.56
CA ASN A 460 2.15 -33.38 -0.49
C ASN A 460 1.94 -32.78 -1.87
N TRP A 461 0.87 -31.98 -2.04
CA TRP A 461 0.60 -31.25 -3.27
C TRP A 461 1.79 -30.34 -3.66
N PHE A 462 2.34 -29.57 -2.72
CA PHE A 462 3.48 -28.70 -3.00
C PHE A 462 4.78 -29.47 -3.29
N SER A 463 5.00 -30.62 -2.64
CA SER A 463 6.21 -31.43 -2.78
C SER A 463 6.26 -32.36 -3.99
N ARG A 464 5.12 -32.62 -4.66
CA ARG A 464 5.02 -33.55 -5.80
C ARG A 464 5.61 -32.94 -7.08
N ASN A 465 6.89 -33.12 -7.36
CA ASN A 465 7.49 -32.68 -8.62
C ASN A 465 6.69 -33.11 -9.84
#